data_AF-A0A1I7FI23-F1
#
_entry.id   AF-A0A1I7FI23-F1
#
_cell.length_a   1.000
_cell.length_b   1.000
_cell.length_c   1.000
_cell.angle_alpha   90.00
_cell.angle_beta   90.00
_cell.angle_gamma   90.00
#
_symmetry.space_group_name_H-M   'P 1'
#
loop_
_entity.id
_entity.type
_entity.pdbx_description
1 polymer ?
#
loop_
_entity_poly.entity_id
_entity_poly.type
_entity_poly.pdbx_seq_one_letter_code
_entity_poly.pdbx_strand_id
1 'polypeptide(L)'
;MINNKIKLKRFIYDNGWDCYHFLNEYVKALNDVMDLPSYKMLSKDYMVKEILQRREVIFQDDLNIEKNELVDSGVVDEKKVDRIIDALTLHCQIAPSDNKYDILMNKARYYNKHPVAMMFSGIRWIK
;
A
#
# COMPACT_ATOMS: atom_id res chain seq x y z
N MET A 1 15.16 9.46 -1.45
CA MET A 1 14.62 9.04 -2.77
C MET A 1 13.80 7.76 -2.59
N ILE A 2 12.58 7.73 -3.10
CA ILE A 2 11.76 6.51 -3.21
C ILE A 2 12.48 5.59 -4.21
N ASN A 3 12.96 4.44 -3.73
CA ASN A 3 13.82 3.52 -4.48
C ASN A 3 13.21 2.13 -4.66
N ASN A 4 11.94 1.95 -4.25
CA ASN A 4 11.24 0.66 -4.23
C ASN A 4 9.73 0.93 -4.27
N LYS A 5 8.97 0.07 -4.97
CA LYS A 5 7.50 0.03 -5.01
C LYS A 5 6.82 0.12 -3.65
N ILE A 6 7.30 -0.57 -2.62
CA ILE A 6 6.72 -0.54 -1.26
C ILE A 6 6.73 0.89 -0.71
N LYS A 7 7.88 1.59 -0.80
CA LYS A 7 7.99 2.99 -0.35
C LYS A 7 7.14 3.93 -1.21
N LEU A 8 6.98 3.62 -2.50
CA LEU A 8 6.15 4.40 -3.40
C LEU A 8 4.67 4.27 -3.04
N LYS A 9 4.18 3.03 -2.88
CA LYS A 9 2.80 2.77 -2.45
C LYS A 9 2.52 3.38 -1.08
N ARG A 10 3.48 3.29 -0.15
CA ARG A 10 3.36 3.94 1.16
C ARG A 10 3.27 5.45 1.05
N PHE A 11 4.11 6.07 0.22
CA PHE A 11 4.06 7.51 -0.02
C PHE A 11 2.71 7.94 -0.59
N ILE A 12 2.17 7.22 -1.57
CA ILE A 12 0.85 7.50 -2.17
C ILE A 12 -0.27 7.25 -1.16
N TYR A 13 -0.17 6.22 -0.33
CA TYR A 13 -1.13 5.94 0.74
C TYR A 13 -1.23 7.10 1.74
N ASP A 14 -0.09 7.60 2.20
CA ASP A 14 -0.04 8.63 3.23
C ASP A 14 -0.38 10.05 2.68
N ASN A 15 -0.21 10.30 1.38
CA ASN A 15 -0.32 11.66 0.79
C ASN A 15 -1.36 11.79 -0.35
N GLY A 16 -1.91 10.68 -0.83
CA GLY A 16 -2.82 10.65 -1.97
C GLY A 16 -2.13 10.73 -3.35
N TRP A 17 -2.91 10.38 -4.38
CA TRP A 17 -2.46 10.46 -5.78
C TRP A 17 -2.19 11.89 -6.24
N ASP A 18 -3.00 12.86 -5.81
CA ASP A 18 -2.85 14.27 -6.22
C ASP A 18 -1.48 14.82 -5.82
N CYS A 19 -1.05 14.57 -4.58
CA CYS A 19 0.28 14.96 -4.10
C CYS A 19 1.39 14.26 -4.89
N TYR A 20 1.23 12.97 -5.18
CA TYR A 20 2.18 12.24 -6.01
C TYR A 20 2.28 12.85 -7.43
N HIS A 21 1.16 13.11 -8.10
CA HIS A 21 1.14 13.66 -9.45
C HIS A 21 1.76 15.05 -9.51
N PHE A 22 1.38 15.93 -8.58
CA PHE A 22 1.96 17.27 -8.46
C PHE A 22 3.49 17.22 -8.32
N LEU A 23 4.01 16.40 -7.40
CA LEU A 23 5.45 16.27 -7.20
C LEU A 23 6.16 15.63 -8.40
N ASN A 24 5.50 14.69 -9.09
CA ASN A 24 6.08 14.05 -10.27
C ASN A 24 6.20 15.05 -11.43
N GLU A 25 5.17 15.87 -11.66
CA GLU A 25 5.18 16.93 -12.67
C GLU A 25 6.19 18.03 -12.34
N TYR A 26 6.27 18.44 -11.07
CA TYR A 26 7.27 19.40 -10.61
C TYR A 26 8.70 18.90 -10.87
N VAL A 27 8.99 17.64 -10.57
CA VAL A 27 10.31 17.05 -10.82
C VAL A 27 10.60 16.91 -12.32
N LYS A 28 9.58 16.64 -13.15
CA LYS A 28 9.70 16.64 -14.61
C LYS A 28 10.12 18.01 -15.12
N ALA A 29 9.38 19.05 -14.76
CA ALA A 29 9.69 20.43 -15.14
C ALA A 29 11.08 20.88 -14.67
N LEU A 30 11.47 20.51 -13.44
CA LEU A 30 12.79 20.85 -12.91
C LEU A 30 13.93 20.12 -13.64
N ASN A 31 13.75 18.86 -14.03
CA ASN A 31 14.73 18.14 -14.84
C ASN A 31 14.89 18.77 -16.23
N ASP A 32 13.79 19.22 -16.85
CA ASP A 32 13.82 19.87 -18.16
C ASP A 32 14.60 21.20 -18.13
N VAL A 33 14.48 21.95 -17.03
CA VAL A 33 15.21 23.22 -16.84
C VAL A 33 16.69 22.99 -16.49
N MET A 34 16.98 21.98 -15.68
CA MET A 34 18.31 21.74 -15.09
C MET A 34 19.16 20.71 -15.85
N ASP A 35 18.65 20.16 -16.95
CA ASP A 35 19.25 19.08 -17.76
C ASP A 35 19.77 17.90 -16.91
N LEU A 36 18.94 17.50 -15.95
CA LEU A 36 19.30 16.45 -15.00
C LEU A 36 19.08 15.05 -15.61
N PRO A 37 19.85 14.03 -15.18
CA PRO A 37 19.73 12.68 -15.71
C PRO A 37 18.33 12.07 -15.50
N SER A 38 17.65 11.72 -16.59
CA SER A 38 16.25 11.25 -16.61
C SER A 38 16.04 9.78 -16.17
N TYR A 39 17.11 8.98 -16.03
CA TYR A 39 17.02 7.55 -15.72
C TYR A 39 16.29 7.24 -14.40
N LYS A 40 16.43 8.09 -13.38
CA LYS A 40 15.72 7.92 -12.09
C LYS A 40 14.22 8.14 -12.23
N MET A 41 13.82 8.99 -13.17
CA MET A 41 12.42 9.34 -13.42
C MET A 41 11.73 8.22 -14.20
N LEU A 42 12.39 7.69 -15.23
CA LEU A 42 11.93 6.50 -15.98
C LEU A 42 11.71 5.29 -15.08
N SER A 43 12.59 5.08 -14.09
CA SER A 43 12.43 4.00 -13.10
C SER A 43 11.16 4.17 -12.23
N LYS A 44 10.81 5.41 -11.85
CA LYS A 44 9.59 5.67 -11.08
C LYS A 44 8.32 5.50 -11.90
N ASP A 45 8.31 6.04 -13.12
CA ASP A 45 7.16 5.92 -14.03
C ASP A 45 6.92 4.43 -14.37
N TYR A 46 7.98 3.64 -14.53
CA TYR A 46 7.89 2.19 -14.68
C TYR A 46 7.28 1.50 -13.44
N MET A 47 7.72 1.86 -12.23
CA MET A 47 7.15 1.31 -10.99
C MET A 47 5.66 1.60 -10.86
N VAL A 48 5.21 2.83 -11.13
CA VAL A 48 3.78 3.19 -11.09
C VAL A 48 2.99 2.39 -12.13
N LYS A 49 3.50 2.32 -13.36
CA LYS A 49 2.86 1.56 -14.43
C LYS A 49 2.68 0.09 -14.02
N GLU A 50 3.69 -0.54 -13.43
CA GLU A 50 3.60 -1.92 -12.98
C GLU A 50 2.56 -2.10 -11.86
N ILE A 51 2.54 -1.20 -10.87
CA ILE A 51 1.57 -1.21 -9.76
C ILE A 51 0.14 -1.16 -10.31
N LEU A 52 -0.13 -0.23 -11.23
CA LEU A 52 -1.45 -0.06 -11.84
C LEU A 52 -1.84 -1.25 -12.72
N GLN A 53 -0.92 -1.74 -13.56
CA GLN A 53 -1.17 -2.89 -14.43
C GLN A 53 -1.50 -4.17 -13.65
N ARG A 54 -0.85 -4.36 -12.50
CA ARG A 54 -1.07 -5.53 -11.63
C ARG A 54 -2.19 -5.33 -10.62
N ARG A 55 -2.82 -4.15 -10.59
CA ARG A 55 -3.83 -3.77 -9.58
C ARG A 55 -3.32 -4.05 -8.17
N GLU A 56 -2.06 -3.68 -7.88
CA GLU A 56 -1.50 -3.87 -6.54
C GLU A 56 -2.19 -2.91 -5.56
N VAL A 57 -2.43 -3.38 -4.34
CA VAL A 57 -3.07 -2.61 -3.27
C VAL A 57 -2.25 -1.38 -2.91
N ILE A 58 -2.88 -0.21 -2.98
CA ILE A 58 -2.37 1.07 -2.45
C ILE A 58 -3.25 1.52 -1.30
N PHE A 59 -4.57 1.56 -1.49
CA PHE A 59 -5.56 2.02 -0.52
C PHE A 59 -6.39 0.88 0.04
N GLN A 60 -7.20 1.20 1.06
CA GLN A 60 -8.15 0.26 1.66
C GLN A 60 -9.14 -0.27 0.61
N ASP A 61 -9.59 0.60 -0.30
CA ASP A 61 -10.56 0.26 -1.36
C ASP A 61 -10.00 -0.73 -2.40
N ASP A 62 -8.68 -0.91 -2.47
CA ASP A 62 -8.05 -1.90 -3.36
C ASP A 62 -8.05 -3.31 -2.74
N LEU A 63 -8.42 -3.45 -1.46
CA LEU A 63 -8.49 -4.75 -0.80
C LEU A 63 -9.66 -5.58 -1.33
N ASN A 64 -9.41 -6.88 -1.45
CA ASN A 64 -10.44 -7.85 -1.81
C ASN A 64 -11.26 -8.32 -0.58
N ILE A 65 -11.47 -7.41 0.38
CA ILE A 65 -12.30 -7.58 1.57
C ILE A 65 -12.76 -6.20 2.06
N GLU A 66 -14.01 -6.10 2.50
CA GLU A 66 -14.59 -4.88 3.05
C GLU A 66 -14.64 -4.89 4.59
N LYS A 67 -14.79 -3.69 5.18
CA LYS A 67 -14.97 -3.52 6.63
C LYS A 67 -16.19 -4.31 7.15
N ASN A 68 -17.31 -4.25 6.43
CA ASN A 68 -18.55 -4.89 6.83
C ASN A 68 -18.39 -6.41 6.89
N GLU A 69 -17.69 -7.02 5.93
CA GLU A 69 -17.44 -8.47 5.91
C GLU A 69 -16.64 -8.95 7.14
N LEU A 70 -15.72 -8.13 7.64
CA LEU A 70 -14.95 -8.44 8.86
C LEU A 70 -15.78 -8.36 10.14
N VAL A 71 -16.73 -7.42 10.19
CA VAL A 71 -17.63 -7.23 11.34
C VAL A 71 -18.75 -8.27 11.33
N ASP A 72 -19.42 -8.45 10.19
CA ASP A 72 -20.54 -9.38 10.00
C ASP A 72 -20.12 -10.84 10.23
N SER A 73 -18.86 -11.17 9.90
CA SER A 73 -18.29 -12.49 10.20
C SER A 73 -18.01 -12.73 11.69
N GLY A 74 -18.15 -11.71 12.54
CA GLY A 74 -17.83 -11.77 13.98
C GLY A 74 -16.34 -11.95 14.29
N VAL A 75 -15.47 -11.78 13.28
CA VAL A 75 -14.03 -11.98 13.40
C VAL A 75 -13.36 -10.79 14.06
N VAL A 76 -13.84 -9.59 13.76
CA VAL A 76 -13.27 -8.31 14.20
C VAL A 76 -14.35 -7.48 14.87
N ASP A 77 -14.03 -6.92 16.05
CA ASP A 77 -14.89 -5.93 16.70
C ASP A 77 -14.97 -4.65 15.85
N GLU A 78 -16.16 -4.05 15.74
CA GLU A 78 -16.37 -2.78 15.02
C GLU A 78 -15.36 -1.68 15.45
N LYS A 79 -15.01 -1.64 16.75
CA LYS A 79 -14.02 -0.68 17.29
C LYS A 79 -12.59 -0.87 16.77
N LYS A 80 -12.26 -2.03 16.22
CA LYS A 80 -10.92 -2.40 15.74
C LYS A 80 -10.83 -2.53 14.22
N VAL A 81 -11.96 -2.57 13.52
CA VAL A 81 -12.00 -2.90 12.10
C VAL A 81 -11.14 -1.96 11.24
N ASP A 82 -11.16 -0.66 11.52
CA ASP A 82 -10.37 0.33 10.80
C ASP A 82 -8.87 0.04 10.90
N ARG A 83 -8.39 -0.24 12.12
CA ARG A 83 -6.97 -0.55 12.35
C ARG A 83 -6.54 -1.86 11.69
N ILE A 84 -7.44 -2.84 11.62
CA ILE A 84 -7.16 -4.11 10.96
C ILE A 84 -7.11 -3.91 9.45
N ILE A 85 -8.04 -3.15 8.87
CA ILE A 85 -8.03 -2.82 7.45
C ILE A 85 -6.78 -2.03 7.06
N ASP A 86 -6.36 -1.06 7.88
CA ASP A 86 -5.08 -0.37 7.71
C ASP A 86 -3.93 -1.38 7.66
N ALA A 87 -3.86 -2.29 8.63
CA ALA A 87 -2.80 -3.29 8.69
C ALA A 87 -2.81 -4.28 7.51
N LEU A 88 -3.99 -4.69 7.04
CA LEU A 88 -4.14 -5.52 5.85
C LEU A 88 -3.66 -4.78 4.60
N THR A 89 -4.02 -3.51 4.46
CA THR A 89 -3.55 -2.64 3.36
C THR A 89 -2.02 -2.60 3.33
N LEU A 90 -1.40 -2.31 4.48
CA LEU A 90 0.07 -2.25 4.60
C LEU A 90 0.74 -3.60 4.32
N HIS A 91 0.12 -4.70 4.74
CA HIS A 91 0.63 -6.03 4.41
C HIS A 91 0.58 -6.31 2.91
N CYS A 92 -0.54 -6.02 2.24
CA CYS A 92 -0.69 -6.21 0.80
C CYS A 92 0.19 -5.27 -0.02
N GLN A 93 0.57 -4.11 0.52
CA GLN A 93 1.60 -3.27 -0.08
C GLN A 93 2.96 -3.98 -0.14
N ILE A 94 3.29 -4.83 0.83
CA ILE A 94 4.52 -5.64 0.84
C ILE A 94 4.36 -6.93 0.03
N ALA A 95 3.24 -7.62 0.20
CA ALA A 95 2.91 -8.89 -0.41
C ALA A 95 1.60 -8.80 -1.21
N PRO A 96 1.63 -8.28 -2.46
CA PRO A 96 0.43 -8.09 -3.26
C PRO A 96 -0.34 -9.39 -3.57
N SER A 97 0.36 -10.53 -3.60
CA SER A 97 -0.23 -11.86 -3.81
C SER A 97 -1.25 -12.26 -2.75
N ASP A 98 -1.18 -11.63 -1.58
CA ASP A 98 -2.00 -11.96 -0.41
C ASP A 98 -3.33 -11.22 -0.42
N ASN A 99 -3.58 -10.35 -1.42
CA ASN A 99 -4.86 -9.68 -1.64
C ASN A 99 -5.92 -10.66 -2.17
N LYS A 100 -6.27 -11.65 -1.36
CA LYS A 100 -7.32 -12.65 -1.63
C LYS A 100 -8.16 -12.80 -0.38
N TYR A 101 -9.47 -12.88 -0.55
CA TYR A 101 -10.43 -12.91 0.55
C TYR A 101 -10.05 -13.88 1.69
N ASP A 102 -9.79 -15.15 1.36
CA ASP A 102 -9.47 -16.18 2.37
C ASP A 102 -8.18 -15.88 3.15
N ILE A 103 -7.16 -15.36 2.46
CA ILE A 103 -5.88 -14.99 3.10
C ILE A 103 -6.09 -13.79 4.01
N LEU A 104 -6.80 -12.76 3.52
CA LEU A 104 -7.10 -11.54 4.27
C LEU A 104 -7.93 -11.84 5.52
N MET A 105 -8.96 -12.68 5.42
CA MET A 105 -9.80 -13.08 6.54
C MET A 105 -8.99 -13.81 7.62
N ASN A 106 -8.13 -14.75 7.22
CA ASN A 106 -7.24 -15.43 8.15
C ASN A 106 -6.24 -14.46 8.81
N LYS A 107 -5.76 -13.47 8.05
CA LYS A 107 -4.82 -12.47 8.55
C LYS A 107 -5.50 -11.47 9.49
N ALA A 108 -6.74 -11.10 9.22
CA ALA A 108 -7.57 -10.30 10.11
C ALA A 108 -7.77 -11.00 11.47
N ARG A 109 -8.10 -12.29 11.46
CA ARG A 109 -8.17 -13.13 12.69
C ARG A 109 -6.86 -13.09 13.46
N TYR A 110 -5.74 -13.23 12.76
CA TYR A 110 -4.41 -13.20 13.37
C TYR A 110 -4.10 -11.84 13.99
N TYR A 111 -4.35 -10.73 13.28
CA TYR A 111 -4.12 -9.38 13.78
C TYR A 111 -5.02 -9.00 14.96
N ASN A 112 -6.28 -9.46 14.97
CA ASN A 112 -7.17 -9.24 16.11
C ASN A 112 -6.62 -9.93 17.39
N LYS A 113 -6.01 -11.11 17.25
CA LYS A 113 -5.37 -11.83 18.37
C LYS A 113 -3.97 -11.29 18.73
N HIS A 114 -3.25 -10.72 17.77
CA HIS A 114 -1.86 -10.28 17.92
C HIS A 114 -1.66 -8.80 17.52
N PRO A 115 -1.97 -7.85 18.43
CA PRO A 115 -1.86 -6.42 18.16
C PRO A 115 -0.45 -5.95 17.77
N VAL A 116 0.60 -6.60 18.32
CA VAL A 116 2.00 -6.28 18.00
C VAL A 116 2.31 -6.63 16.54
N ALA A 117 1.85 -7.78 16.07
CA ALA A 117 2.07 -8.18 14.68
C ALA A 117 1.31 -7.27 13.70
N MET A 118 0.16 -6.75 14.11
CA MET A 118 -0.62 -5.75 13.37
C MET A 118 0.16 -4.44 13.22
N MET A 119 0.78 -3.93 14.30
CA MET A 119 1.58 -2.69 14.27
C MET A 119 2.76 -2.78 13.28
N PHE A 120 3.36 -3.95 13.14
CA PHE A 120 4.50 -4.18 12.24
C PHE A 120 4.11 -4.74 10.86
N SER A 121 2.82 -4.73 10.52
CA SER A 121 2.29 -5.23 9.23
C SER A 121 2.90 -4.53 8.00
N GLY A 122 3.29 -3.27 8.13
CA GLY A 122 3.93 -2.47 7.07
C GLY A 122 5.46 -2.56 7.02
N ILE A 123 6.09 -3.48 7.77
CA ILE A 123 7.54 -3.67 7.76
C ILE A 123 7.91 -4.93 6.97
N ARG A 124 8.76 -4.76 5.95
CA ARG A 124 9.40 -5.88 5.27
C ARG A 124 10.57 -6.37 6.10
N TRP A 125 10.36 -7.45 6.85
CA TRP A 125 11.42 -8.15 7.56
C TRP A 125 12.38 -8.81 6.56
N ILE A 126 13.68 -8.60 6.75
CA ILE A 126 14.72 -9.30 6.00
C ILE A 126 14.77 -10.72 6.57
N LYS A 127 14.53 -11.73 5.73
CA LYS A 127 14.77 -13.14 6.07
C LYS A 127 16.24 -13.46 5.94
#